data_AF-I3W7C2-F1
#
_entry.id   AF-I3W7C2-F1
#
_cell.length_a   1.000
_cell.length_b   1.000
_cell.length_c   1.000
_cell.angle_alpha   90.00
_cell.angle_beta   90.00
_cell.angle_gamma   90.00
#
_symmetry.space_group_name_H-M   'P 1'
#
loop_
_entity.id
_entity.type
_entity.pdbx_description
1 polymer ?
#
loop_
_entity_poly.entity_id
_entity_poly.type
_entity_poly.pdbx_seq_one_letter_code
_entity_poly.pdbx_strand_id
1 'polypeptide(L)'
;TLKLESGSFVEDDLRQYFSDVLYSLKTTAGDGYIHVLVEHQSTPDKHMAFRLIRYAVAAMQRHLEAGHKKLPLVIPVLFYTGKRSPYPYSTRWLDEFDDTALADQLYSSAFPLVDVTVIPDDEIAGHRSMAALTLLQKHIHQRDLAELVDRLAPILLAGYLSSSQVISLV
;
A
#
# COMPACT_ATOMS: atom_id res chain seq x y z
N THR A 1 -3.67 -2.87 -30.09
CA THR A 1 -2.33 -2.51 -30.63
C THR A 1 -1.38 -2.31 -29.48
N LEU A 2 -0.12 -2.73 -29.62
CA LEU A 2 0.94 -2.62 -28.61
C LEU A 2 1.81 -1.40 -28.92
N LYS A 3 2.10 -0.53 -27.94
CA LYS A 3 2.92 0.67 -28.13
C LYS A 3 3.97 0.78 -27.02
N LEU A 4 5.21 1.04 -27.40
CA LEU A 4 6.30 1.29 -26.46
C LEU A 4 6.13 2.66 -25.79
N GLU A 5 6.21 2.70 -24.46
CA GLU A 5 6.26 3.93 -23.67
C GLU A 5 7.71 4.33 -23.37
N SER A 6 8.00 5.62 -23.38
CA SER A 6 9.37 6.14 -23.19
C SER A 6 9.89 5.90 -21.77
N GLY A 7 11.13 5.41 -21.64
CA GLY A 7 11.79 5.04 -20.39
C GLY A 7 12.06 6.17 -19.37
N SER A 8 11.49 7.37 -19.56
CA SER A 8 11.45 8.43 -18.55
C SER A 8 10.45 8.15 -17.41
N PHE A 9 9.95 6.92 -17.33
CA PHE A 9 8.87 6.46 -16.47
C PHE A 9 9.32 5.99 -15.08
N VAL A 10 10.56 6.31 -14.68
CA VAL A 10 11.22 5.70 -13.52
C VAL A 10 11.79 6.81 -12.61
N GLU A 11 11.47 6.78 -11.32
CA GLU A 11 12.02 7.70 -10.29
C GLU A 11 13.56 7.70 -10.33
N ASP A 12 14.18 8.82 -9.94
CA ASP A 12 15.63 8.98 -9.99
C ASP A 12 16.41 7.87 -9.25
N ASP A 13 15.86 7.33 -8.14
CA ASP A 13 16.48 6.26 -7.35
C ASP A 13 16.35 4.86 -7.96
N LEU A 14 15.44 4.71 -8.92
CA LEU A 14 15.20 3.46 -9.62
C LEU A 14 16.02 3.35 -10.91
N ARG A 15 16.54 4.46 -11.46
CA ARG A 15 17.21 4.54 -12.77
C ARG A 15 18.42 3.63 -12.98
N GLN A 16 19.12 3.18 -11.94
CA GLN A 16 20.33 2.38 -12.10
C GLN A 16 20.08 0.93 -12.59
N TYR A 17 18.83 0.47 -12.64
CA TYR A 17 18.52 -0.95 -12.86
C TYR A 17 17.66 -1.25 -14.11
N PHE A 18 17.41 -0.29 -15.00
CA PHE A 18 16.36 -0.45 -16.01
C PHE A 18 16.93 -0.72 -17.43
N SER A 19 16.60 -1.90 -17.97
CA SER A 19 16.30 -2.08 -19.40
C SER A 19 14.82 -2.45 -19.59
N ASP A 20 13.93 -1.80 -18.84
CA ASP A 20 12.51 -2.18 -18.81
C ASP A 20 11.70 -1.52 -19.90
N VAL A 21 10.87 -2.34 -20.51
CA VAL A 21 10.11 -1.98 -21.70
C VAL A 21 8.64 -2.00 -21.32
N LEU A 22 8.11 -0.82 -20.97
CA LEU A 22 6.68 -0.67 -20.72
C LEU A 22 5.95 -0.57 -22.05
N TYR A 23 5.01 -1.50 -22.28
CA TYR A 23 4.12 -1.44 -23.42
C TYR A 23 2.70 -1.07 -22.98
N SER A 24 2.12 -0.04 -23.58
CA SER A 24 0.68 0.21 -23.48
C SER A 24 -0.06 -0.66 -24.50
N LEU A 25 -1.26 -1.11 -24.13
CA LEU A 25 -2.14 -1.87 -25.02
C LEU A 25 -3.60 -1.45 -24.82
N LYS A 26 -4.36 -1.50 -25.91
CA LYS A 26 -5.82 -1.35 -25.83
C LYS A 26 -6.46 -2.73 -25.66
N THR A 27 -7.18 -2.94 -24.56
CA THR A 27 -8.03 -4.12 -24.36
C THR A 27 -9.45 -3.87 -24.88
N THR A 28 -10.25 -4.92 -24.97
CA THR A 28 -11.70 -4.81 -25.26
C THR A 28 -12.50 -4.15 -24.13
N ALA A 29 -11.91 -4.02 -22.92
CA ALA A 29 -12.55 -3.48 -21.72
C ALA A 29 -11.97 -2.12 -21.28
N GLY A 30 -11.06 -1.52 -22.05
CA GLY A 30 -10.40 -0.24 -21.73
C GLY A 30 -8.90 -0.22 -22.02
N ASP A 31 -8.22 0.81 -21.53
CA ASP A 31 -6.76 0.91 -21.60
C ASP A 31 -6.11 -0.07 -20.61
N GLY A 32 -5.12 -0.84 -21.08
CA GLY A 32 -4.32 -1.75 -20.27
C GLY A 32 -2.83 -1.55 -20.54
N TYR A 33 -1.97 -2.09 -19.67
CA TYR A 33 -0.52 -2.00 -19.85
C TYR A 33 0.08 -3.39 -19.65
N ILE A 34 1.01 -3.78 -20.52
CA ILE A 34 1.95 -4.85 -20.19
C ILE A 34 3.24 -4.14 -19.79
N HIS A 35 3.54 -4.17 -18.50
CA HIS A 35 4.86 -3.78 -18.02
C HIS A 35 5.79 -4.98 -18.14
N VAL A 36 6.45 -5.10 -19.30
CA VAL A 36 7.47 -6.11 -19.47
C VAL A 36 8.73 -5.64 -18.76
N LEU A 37 9.03 -6.27 -17.62
CA LEU A 37 10.33 -6.13 -17.00
C LEU A 37 11.33 -7.01 -17.74
N VAL A 38 12.02 -6.46 -18.73
CA VAL A 38 13.11 -7.19 -19.38
C VAL A 38 14.37 -6.99 -18.55
N GLU A 39 14.40 -7.57 -17.35
CA GLU A 39 15.62 -7.56 -16.54
C GLU A 39 16.52 -8.69 -17.03
N HIS A 40 17.55 -8.36 -17.82
CA HIS A 40 18.55 -9.32 -18.29
C HIS A 40 19.48 -9.72 -17.11
N GLN A 41 18.97 -10.56 -16.21
CA GLN A 41 19.71 -11.04 -15.04
C GLN A 41 20.49 -12.32 -15.39
N SER A 42 21.82 -12.22 -15.39
CA SER A 42 22.72 -13.37 -15.57
C SER A 42 22.86 -14.22 -14.29
N THR A 43 22.50 -13.66 -13.13
CA THR A 43 22.52 -14.30 -11.82
C THR A 43 21.10 -14.30 -11.23
N PRO A 44 20.58 -15.43 -10.72
CA PRO A 44 19.25 -15.45 -10.13
C PRO A 44 19.21 -14.68 -8.81
N ASP A 45 18.22 -13.80 -8.66
CA ASP A 45 17.95 -13.01 -7.45
C ASP A 45 16.80 -13.64 -6.65
N LYS A 46 16.95 -13.82 -5.33
CA LYS A 46 15.93 -14.43 -4.46
C LYS A 46 14.68 -13.53 -4.30
N HIS A 47 14.85 -12.22 -4.35
CA HIS A 47 13.78 -11.23 -4.10
C HIS A 47 13.20 -10.64 -5.39
N MET A 48 13.37 -11.35 -6.52
CA MET A 48 12.94 -10.89 -7.83
C MET A 48 11.41 -10.71 -7.91
N ALA A 49 10.64 -11.58 -7.25
CA ALA A 49 9.19 -11.48 -7.24
C ALA A 49 8.72 -10.20 -6.53
N PHE A 50 9.28 -9.87 -5.36
CA PHE A 50 9.00 -8.61 -4.68
C PHE A 50 9.45 -7.39 -5.49
N ARG A 51 10.58 -7.47 -6.18
CA ARG A 51 11.05 -6.41 -7.07
C ARG A 51 10.08 -6.16 -8.23
N LEU A 52 9.57 -7.21 -8.86
CA LEU A 52 8.60 -7.13 -9.97
C LEU A 52 7.29 -6.47 -9.55
N ILE A 53 6.73 -6.81 -8.38
CA ILE A 53 5.50 -6.17 -7.91
C ILE A 53 5.72 -4.69 -7.57
N ARG A 54 6.88 -4.32 -7.01
CA ARG A 54 7.24 -2.91 -6.77
C ARG A 54 7.22 -2.09 -8.07
N TYR A 55 7.77 -2.64 -9.14
CA TYR A 55 7.74 -1.98 -10.45
C TYR A 55 6.33 -1.88 -11.03
N ALA A 56 5.52 -2.94 -10.89
CA ALA A 56 4.13 -2.90 -11.33
C ALA A 56 3.33 -1.81 -10.59
N VAL A 57 3.51 -1.68 -9.27
CA VAL A 57 2.88 -0.63 -8.45
C VAL A 57 3.37 0.77 -8.86
N ALA A 58 4.67 0.94 -9.14
CA ALA A 58 5.20 2.22 -9.63
C ALA A 58 4.58 2.62 -10.98
N ALA A 59 4.43 1.67 -11.92
CA ALA A 59 3.77 1.92 -13.19
C ALA A 59 2.28 2.30 -13.01
N MET A 60 1.58 1.61 -12.11
CA MET A 60 0.20 1.91 -11.71
C MET A 60 0.05 3.33 -11.14
N GLN A 61 0.94 3.74 -10.24
CA GLN A 61 0.95 5.06 -9.62
C GLN A 61 1.10 6.17 -10.68
N ARG A 62 2.07 6.02 -11.59
CA ARG A 62 2.30 7.00 -12.66
C ARG A 62 1.15 7.10 -13.65
N HIS A 63 0.41 6.01 -13.87
CA HIS A 63 -0.82 6.07 -14.66
C HIS A 63 -1.87 6.98 -14.00
N LEU A 64 -2.01 6.95 -12.67
CA LEU A 64 -2.89 7.88 -11.95
C LEU A 64 -2.38 9.32 -12.02
N GLU A 65 -1.07 9.53 -11.86
CA GLU A 65 -0.43 10.86 -11.95
C GLU A 65 -0.57 11.49 -13.35
N ALA A 66 -0.66 10.68 -14.39
CA ALA A 66 -0.97 11.13 -15.75
C ALA A 66 -2.45 11.58 -15.94
N GLY A 67 -3.27 11.55 -14.88
CA GLY A 67 -4.64 12.05 -14.86
C GLY A 67 -5.71 10.98 -15.14
N HIS A 68 -5.32 9.71 -15.23
CA HIS A 68 -6.28 8.62 -15.36
C HIS A 68 -7.01 8.34 -14.04
N LYS A 69 -8.27 7.94 -14.12
CA LYS A 69 -9.16 7.77 -12.95
C LYS A 69 -9.15 6.35 -12.35
N LYS A 70 -8.58 5.38 -13.04
CA LYS A 70 -8.58 3.96 -12.66
C LYS A 70 -7.19 3.40 -12.84
N LEU A 71 -6.87 2.35 -12.07
CA LEU A 71 -5.60 1.63 -12.24
C LEU A 71 -5.58 0.85 -13.55
N PRO A 72 -4.42 0.76 -14.21
CA PRO A 72 -4.21 -0.18 -15.29
C PRO A 72 -3.94 -1.58 -14.75
N LEU A 73 -4.33 -2.62 -15.49
CA LEU A 73 -3.72 -3.93 -15.28
C LEU A 73 -2.26 -3.83 -15.70
N VAL A 74 -1.35 -4.33 -14.86
CA VAL A 74 0.09 -4.37 -15.12
C VAL A 74 0.57 -5.81 -14.93
N ILE A 75 1.10 -6.41 -15.99
CA ILE A 75 1.58 -7.80 -15.98
C ILE A 75 3.11 -7.81 -15.89
N PRO A 76 3.70 -8.09 -14.71
CA PRO A 76 5.14 -8.28 -14.62
C PRO A 76 5.55 -9.59 -15.29
N VAL A 77 6.58 -9.54 -16.12
CA VAL A 77 7.16 -10.71 -16.81
C VAL A 77 8.65 -10.71 -16.57
N LEU A 78 9.23 -11.84 -16.17
CA LEU A 78 10.67 -12.02 -15.98
C LEU A 78 11.29 -12.78 -17.16
N PHE A 79 12.23 -12.16 -17.86
CA PHE A 79 13.02 -12.81 -18.92
C PHE A 79 14.36 -13.32 -18.37
N TYR A 80 14.40 -14.57 -17.89
CA TYR A 80 15.59 -15.14 -17.28
C TYR A 80 16.48 -15.90 -18.28
N THR A 81 17.74 -15.48 -18.41
CA THR A 81 18.77 -16.08 -19.28
C THR A 81 20.06 -16.41 -18.50
N GLY A 82 19.94 -16.74 -17.21
CA GLY A 82 21.08 -17.06 -16.35
C GLY A 82 21.61 -18.49 -16.53
N LYS A 83 22.83 -18.72 -16.03
CA LYS A 83 23.51 -20.04 -16.12
C LYS A 83 22.83 -21.13 -15.28
N ARG A 84 22.16 -20.77 -14.19
CA ARG A 84 21.47 -21.71 -13.29
C ARG A 84 20.05 -21.95 -13.80
N SER A 85 19.80 -23.13 -14.35
CA SER A 85 18.50 -23.50 -14.92
C SER A 85 17.94 -24.77 -14.27
N PRO A 86 16.62 -24.84 -13.97
CA PRO A 86 15.63 -23.77 -14.11
C PRO A 86 15.86 -22.62 -13.11
N TYR A 87 15.17 -21.49 -13.30
CA TYR A 87 15.20 -20.38 -12.34
C TYR A 87 14.82 -20.90 -10.94
N PRO A 88 15.63 -20.65 -9.90
CA PRO A 88 15.55 -21.42 -8.66
C PRO A 88 14.65 -20.82 -7.57
N TYR A 89 14.06 -19.65 -7.79
CA TYR A 89 13.27 -18.93 -6.78
C TYR A 89 11.82 -18.77 -7.21
N SER A 90 10.94 -18.50 -6.25
CA SER A 90 9.53 -18.26 -6.55
C SER A 90 9.35 -16.97 -7.35
N THR A 91 8.37 -16.98 -8.25
CA THR A 91 7.88 -15.79 -8.96
C THR A 91 6.62 -15.20 -8.31
N ARG A 92 6.15 -15.79 -7.20
CA ARG A 92 5.04 -15.27 -6.39
C ARG A 92 5.63 -14.52 -5.20
N TRP A 93 5.46 -13.20 -5.17
CA TRP A 93 6.06 -12.35 -4.13
C TRP A 93 5.54 -12.66 -2.71
N LEU A 94 4.33 -13.22 -2.61
CA LEU A 94 3.75 -13.66 -1.34
C LEU A 94 4.49 -14.85 -0.70
N ASP A 95 5.29 -15.59 -1.47
CA ASP A 95 6.11 -16.69 -0.94
C ASP A 95 7.32 -16.19 -0.14
N GLU A 96 7.57 -14.87 -0.12
CA GLU A 96 8.65 -14.26 0.65
C GLU A 96 8.28 -14.02 2.13
N PHE A 97 7.02 -14.17 2.51
CA PHE A 97 6.56 -14.07 3.90
C PHE A 97 6.70 -15.40 4.65
N ASP A 98 6.99 -15.33 5.95
CA ASP A 98 7.05 -16.52 6.81
C ASP A 98 5.69 -17.25 6.86
N ASP A 99 4.59 -16.49 6.95
CA ASP A 99 3.21 -16.99 6.85
C ASP A 99 2.58 -16.57 5.50
N THR A 100 2.78 -17.42 4.50
CA THR A 100 2.28 -17.19 3.13
C THR A 100 0.76 -17.20 3.04
N ALA A 101 0.05 -17.92 3.92
CA ALA A 101 -1.40 -17.99 3.92
C ALA A 101 -2.01 -16.71 4.48
N LEU A 102 -1.44 -16.19 5.57
CA LEU A 102 -1.83 -14.89 6.12
C LEU A 102 -1.55 -13.76 5.12
N ALA A 103 -0.39 -13.77 4.46
CA ALA A 103 -0.06 -12.78 3.43
C ALA A 103 -1.05 -12.81 2.26
N ASP A 104 -1.39 -14.01 1.76
CA ASP A 104 -2.38 -14.16 0.69
C ASP A 104 -3.74 -13.59 1.07
N GLN A 105 -4.22 -13.93 2.27
CA GLN A 105 -5.48 -13.41 2.80
C GLN A 105 -5.45 -11.88 2.93
N LEU A 106 -4.36 -11.33 3.48
CA LEU A 106 -4.23 -9.89 3.73
C LEU A 106 -4.17 -9.07 2.44
N TYR A 107 -3.39 -9.52 1.45
CA TYR A 107 -3.12 -8.75 0.24
C TYR A 107 -4.09 -9.05 -0.92
N SER A 108 -4.93 -10.08 -0.80
CA SER A 108 -5.98 -10.40 -1.78
C SER A 108 -7.39 -10.00 -1.32
N SER A 109 -7.54 -9.53 -0.08
CA SER A 109 -8.82 -9.09 0.48
C SER A 109 -8.88 -7.57 0.60
N ALA A 110 -10.08 -7.05 0.90
CA ALA A 110 -10.21 -5.66 1.31
C ALA A 110 -9.36 -5.42 2.58
N PHE A 111 -8.59 -4.34 2.60
CA PHE A 111 -7.85 -3.96 3.80
C PHE A 111 -8.82 -3.64 4.94
N PRO A 112 -8.47 -4.00 6.19
CA PRO A 112 -9.31 -3.67 7.33
C PRO A 112 -9.42 -2.14 7.46
N LEU A 113 -10.66 -1.65 7.49
CA LEU A 113 -10.98 -0.24 7.76
C LEU A 113 -11.61 -0.14 9.15
N VAL A 114 -11.01 0.66 10.02
CA VAL A 114 -11.62 1.06 11.29
C VAL A 114 -12.23 2.46 11.09
N ASP A 115 -13.52 2.50 10.78
CA ASP A 115 -14.25 3.75 10.63
C ASP A 115 -14.72 4.26 12.00
N VAL A 116 -13.92 5.14 12.61
CA VAL A 116 -14.23 5.73 13.93
C VAL A 116 -15.49 6.60 13.89
N THR A 117 -15.90 7.11 12.72
CA THR A 117 -17.03 8.03 12.62
C THR A 117 -18.37 7.36 12.96
N VAL A 118 -18.47 6.05 12.73
CA VAL A 118 -19.69 5.27 12.99
C VAL A 118 -19.71 4.61 14.37
N ILE A 119 -18.58 4.58 15.09
CA ILE A 119 -18.51 3.97 16.43
C ILE A 119 -19.16 4.93 17.44
N PRO A 120 -20.19 4.52 18.20
CA PRO A 120 -20.78 5.36 19.24
C PRO A 120 -19.74 5.84 20.25
N ASP A 121 -19.85 7.09 20.70
CA ASP A 121 -18.89 7.66 21.65
C ASP A 121 -18.83 6.90 22.98
N ASP A 122 -19.97 6.35 23.43
CA ASP A 122 -20.03 5.55 24.67
C ASP A 122 -19.26 4.23 24.52
N GLU A 123 -19.19 3.67 23.31
CA GLU A 123 -18.37 2.50 23.00
C GLU A 123 -16.89 2.90 22.97
N ILE A 124 -16.55 4.05 22.37
CA ILE A 124 -15.19 4.59 22.37
C ILE A 124 -14.72 4.88 23.80
N ALA A 125 -15.57 5.40 24.68
CA ALA A 125 -15.26 5.65 26.08
C ALA A 125 -14.84 4.37 26.84
N GLY A 126 -15.28 3.20 26.38
CA GLY A 126 -14.86 1.90 26.89
C GLY A 126 -13.44 1.47 26.50
N HIS A 127 -12.81 2.12 25.52
CA HIS A 127 -11.51 1.73 24.95
C HIS A 127 -10.28 2.15 25.80
N ARG A 128 -10.46 2.35 27.11
CA ARG A 128 -9.40 2.68 28.09
C ARG A 128 -8.43 3.74 27.57
N SER A 129 -7.15 3.40 27.37
CA SER A 129 -6.09 4.31 26.95
C SER A 129 -6.26 4.85 25.52
N MET A 130 -7.07 4.19 24.68
CA MET A 130 -7.35 4.68 23.32
C MET A 130 -8.53 5.65 23.27
N ALA A 131 -9.38 5.66 24.30
CA ALA A 131 -10.66 6.36 24.27
C ALA A 131 -10.53 7.87 24.00
N ALA A 132 -9.61 8.56 24.71
CA ALA A 132 -9.47 10.01 24.58
C ALA A 132 -8.97 10.44 23.19
N LEU A 133 -7.91 9.80 22.69
CA LEU A 133 -7.36 10.11 21.37
C LEU A 133 -8.37 9.80 20.27
N THR A 134 -9.06 8.66 20.36
CA THR A 134 -10.07 8.27 19.38
C THR A 134 -11.26 9.22 19.37
N LEU A 135 -11.75 9.69 20.53
CA LEU A 135 -12.81 10.71 20.59
C LEU A 135 -12.35 12.04 19.99
N LEU A 136 -11.14 12.51 20.31
CA LEU A 136 -10.59 13.74 19.73
C LEU A 136 -10.45 13.62 18.20
N GLN A 137 -9.93 12.50 17.70
CA GLN A 137 -9.82 12.24 16.27
C GLN A 137 -11.19 12.18 15.59
N LYS A 138 -12.18 11.53 16.21
CA LYS A 138 -13.55 11.45 15.69
C LYS A 138 -14.15 12.84 15.49
N HIS A 139 -13.92 13.72 16.45
CA HIS A 139 -14.52 15.05 16.52
C HIS A 139 -13.56 16.17 16.09
N ILE A 140 -12.51 15.85 15.33
CA ILE A 140 -11.47 16.83 14.91
C ILE A 140 -12.02 18.01 14.10
N HIS A 141 -13.18 17.84 13.47
CA HIS A 141 -13.87 18.89 12.71
C HIS A 141 -14.95 19.64 13.50
N GLN A 142 -15.19 19.27 14.77
CA GLN A 142 -16.14 19.96 15.64
C GLN A 142 -15.56 21.32 16.05
N ARG A 143 -16.32 22.39 15.80
CA ARG A 143 -15.85 23.76 16.07
C ARG A 143 -15.88 24.12 17.55
N ASP A 144 -16.81 23.52 18.29
CA ASP A 144 -16.94 23.74 19.72
C ASP A 144 -16.40 22.53 20.49
N LEU A 145 -15.15 22.64 20.93
CA LEU A 145 -14.52 21.60 21.74
C LEU A 145 -15.14 21.49 23.14
N ALA A 146 -15.87 22.51 23.61
CA ALA A 146 -16.50 22.49 24.93
C ALA A 146 -17.55 21.36 25.02
N GLU A 147 -18.23 21.05 23.91
CA GLU A 147 -19.18 19.94 23.80
C GLU A 147 -18.51 18.56 23.97
N LEU A 148 -17.18 18.48 23.81
CA LEU A 148 -16.40 17.25 24.00
C LEU A 148 -15.87 17.09 25.43
N VAL A 149 -15.81 18.18 26.21
CA VAL A 149 -15.24 18.18 27.56
C VAL A 149 -15.98 17.22 28.48
N ASP A 150 -17.32 17.20 28.40
CA ASP A 150 -18.15 16.31 29.21
C ASP A 150 -17.89 14.82 28.92
N ARG A 151 -17.45 14.49 27.69
CA ARG A 151 -17.11 13.13 27.27
C ARG A 151 -15.66 12.77 27.57
N LEU A 152 -14.74 13.73 27.45
CA LEU A 152 -13.31 13.53 27.69
C LEU A 152 -12.93 13.52 29.17
N ALA A 153 -13.56 14.37 29.99
CA ALA A 153 -13.20 14.51 31.40
C ALA A 153 -13.29 13.18 32.18
N PRO A 154 -14.36 12.36 32.03
CA PRO A 154 -14.41 11.05 32.68
C PRO A 154 -13.29 10.11 32.24
N ILE A 155 -12.90 10.14 30.97
CA ILE A 155 -11.86 9.27 30.40
C ILE A 155 -10.46 9.67 30.91
N LEU A 156 -10.19 10.97 30.96
CA LEU A 156 -8.94 11.51 31.49
C LEU A 156 -8.80 11.24 32.99
N LEU A 157 -9.91 11.35 33.74
CA LEU A 157 -9.95 11.09 35.17
C LEU A 157 -9.92 9.60 35.53
N ALA A 158 -10.28 8.70 34.61
CA ALA A 158 -10.22 7.25 34.81
C ALA A 158 -8.78 6.71 34.96
N GLY A 159 -7.75 7.54 34.72
CA GLY A 159 -6.36 7.20 35.01
C GLY A 159 -5.73 6.20 34.02
N TYR A 160 -6.34 6.01 32.85
CA TYR A 160 -5.81 5.13 31.80
C TYR A 160 -4.64 5.72 31.01
N LEU A 161 -4.39 7.03 31.15
CA LEU A 161 -3.37 7.77 30.40
C LEU A 161 -2.26 8.24 31.34
N SER A 162 -1.01 8.09 30.92
CA SER A 162 0.13 8.71 31.59
C SER A 162 0.14 10.23 31.37
N SER A 163 0.87 10.97 32.21
CA SER A 163 1.04 12.42 32.03
C SER A 163 1.61 12.79 30.65
N SER A 164 2.51 11.96 30.11
CA SER A 164 3.05 12.17 28.76
C SER A 164 2.00 11.96 27.67
N GLN A 165 1.12 10.95 27.81
CA GLN A 165 0.04 10.70 26.88
C GLN A 165 -1.00 11.83 26.90
N VAL A 166 -1.31 12.39 28.08
CA VAL A 166 -2.21 13.55 28.20
C VAL A 166 -1.63 14.78 27.49
N ILE A 167 -0.33 15.03 27.62
CA ILE A 167 0.35 16.15 26.93
C ILE A 167 0.28 15.98 25.40
N SER A 168 0.38 14.76 24.88
CA SER A 168 0.28 14.51 23.43
C SER A 168 -1.12 14.74 22.83
N LEU A 169 -2.14 14.95 23.66
CA LEU A 169 -3.52 15.24 23.21
C LEU A 169 -3.78 16.74 23.01
N VAL A 170 -2.87 17.62 23.45
CA VAL A 170 -3.01 19.09 23.43
C VAL A 170 -2.12 19.71 22.37
#